data_AF-A0A7I7MVT0-F1
#
_entry.id   AF-A0A7I7MVT0-F1
#
_cell.length_a   1.000
_cell.length_b   1.000
_cell.length_c   1.000
_cell.angle_alpha   90.00
_cell.angle_beta   90.00
_cell.angle_gamma   90.00
#
_symmetry.space_group_name_H-M   'P 1'
#
loop_
_entity.id
_entity.type
_entity.pdbx_description
1 polymer ?
#
loop_
_entity_poly.entity_id
_entity_poly.type
_entity_poly.pdbx_seq_one_letter_code
_entity_poly.pdbx_strand_id
1 'polypeptide(L)'
;MLSAAAAWDGLAAELGTAASSFSSVTTGLASQAWQGPAAAAMTAAAALYAGFLSTAAAHAQGVAGQAKAVAACSRPQKPRSCPR
;
A
#
# COMPACT_ATOMS: atom_id res chain seq x y z
N MET A 1 -13.47 -2.25 -13.44
CA MET A 1 -12.01 -2.00 -13.44
C MET A 1 -11.62 -0.71 -12.72
N LEU A 2 -12.17 0.46 -13.05
CA LEU A 2 -11.85 1.71 -12.34
C LEU A 2 -12.25 1.71 -10.84
N SER A 3 -13.42 1.19 -10.50
CA SER A 3 -13.84 1.03 -9.10
C SER A 3 -12.91 0.09 -8.31
N ALA A 4 -12.50 -1.03 -8.92
CA ALA A 4 -11.51 -1.92 -8.32
C ALA A 4 -10.16 -1.22 -8.12
N ALA A 5 -9.71 -0.40 -9.08
CA ALA A 5 -8.49 0.38 -8.94
C ALA A 5 -8.55 1.35 -7.77
N ALA A 6 -9.68 2.06 -7.59
CA ALA A 6 -9.88 2.95 -6.46
C ALA A 6 -9.88 2.21 -5.11
N ALA A 7 -10.45 1.00 -5.06
CA ALA A 7 -10.41 0.16 -3.85
C ALA A 7 -8.98 -0.26 -3.49
N TRP A 8 -8.16 -0.62 -4.48
CA TRP A 8 -6.75 -0.96 -4.27
C TRP A 8 -5.90 0.25 -3.88
N ASP A 9 -6.16 1.44 -4.44
CA ASP A 9 -5.52 2.68 -4.01
C ASP A 9 -5.87 3.02 -2.56
N GLY A 10 -7.14 2.87 -2.16
CA GLY A 10 -7.59 3.07 -0.78
C GLY A 10 -6.93 2.09 0.19
N LEU A 11 -6.86 0.81 -0.17
CA LEU A 11 -6.17 -0.21 0.62
C LEU A 11 -4.69 0.15 0.82
N ALA A 12 -4.00 0.61 -0.23
CA ALA A 12 -2.61 1.04 -0.11
C ALA A 12 -2.42 2.19 0.88
N ALA A 13 -3.32 3.18 0.88
CA ALA A 13 -3.28 4.30 1.79
C ALA A 13 -3.49 3.87 3.26
N GLU A 14 -4.45 2.98 3.51
CA GLU A 14 -4.71 2.44 4.84
C GLU A 14 -3.52 1.64 5.36
N LEU A 15 -2.88 0.80 4.52
CA LEU A 15 -1.69 0.05 4.93
C LEU A 15 -0.50 0.96 5.24
N GLY A 16 -0.28 2.02 4.45
CA GLY A 16 0.77 3.00 4.74
C GLY A 16 0.54 3.75 6.05
N THR A 17 -0.71 4.12 6.32
CA THR A 17 -1.11 4.77 7.58
C THR A 17 -0.95 3.83 8.77
N ALA A 18 -1.34 2.57 8.63
CA ALA A 18 -1.17 1.54 9.64
C ALA A 18 0.33 1.29 9.96
N ALA A 19 1.18 1.20 8.93
CA ALA A 19 2.62 1.03 9.11
C ALA A 19 3.24 2.20 9.89
N SER A 20 2.86 3.43 9.51
CA SER A 20 3.35 4.66 10.17
C SER A 20 2.88 4.76 11.62
N SER A 21 1.62 4.41 11.87
CA SER A 21 1.04 4.42 13.23
C SER A 21 1.72 3.38 14.11
N PHE A 22 1.91 2.16 13.59
CA PHE A 22 2.58 1.08 14.32
C PHE A 22 4.03 1.43 14.65
N SER A 23 4.76 2.02 13.70
CA SER A 23 6.11 2.52 13.94
C SER A 23 6.13 3.61 15.02
N SER A 24 5.20 4.57 14.99
CA SER A 24 5.12 5.63 16.01
C SER A 24 4.89 5.06 17.41
N VAL A 25 3.93 4.14 17.57
CA VAL A 25 3.66 3.49 18.86
C VAL A 25 4.87 2.71 19.35
N THR A 26 5.52 1.96 18.45
CA THR A 26 6.71 1.16 18.79
C THR A 26 7.87 2.06 19.23
N THR A 27 8.15 3.12 18.48
CA THR A 27 9.20 4.10 18.84
C THR A 27 8.87 4.80 20.16
N GLY A 28 7.61 5.15 20.39
CA GLY A 28 7.14 5.71 21.66
C GLY A 28 7.42 4.77 22.83
N LEU A 29 7.04 3.49 22.74
CA LEU A 29 7.34 2.49 23.77
C LEU A 29 8.84 2.30 23.98
N ALA A 30 9.62 2.21 22.89
CA ALA A 30 11.07 2.03 22.93
C ALA A 30 11.79 3.22 23.61
N SER A 31 11.23 4.43 23.49
CA SER A 31 11.76 5.63 24.15
C SER A 31 11.42 5.72 25.65
N GLN A 32 10.44 4.94 26.12
CA GLN A 32 10.00 4.92 27.52
C GLN A 32 10.22 3.56 28.18
N ALA A 33 9.25 2.66 28.10
CA ALA A 33 9.16 1.48 28.97
C ALA A 33 9.94 0.27 28.42
N TRP A 34 10.21 0.24 27.10
CA TRP A 34 10.89 -0.86 26.45
C TRP A 34 12.39 -0.58 26.33
N GLN A 35 13.12 -0.94 27.36
CA GLN A 35 14.57 -0.79 27.43
C GLN A 35 15.26 -2.15 27.58
N GLY A 36 16.43 -2.29 26.96
CA GLY A 36 17.28 -3.49 27.05
C GLY A 36 17.19 -4.45 25.85
N PRO A 37 17.90 -5.59 25.90
CA PRO A 37 18.10 -6.46 24.74
C PRO A 37 16.81 -7.10 24.20
N ALA A 38 15.89 -7.46 25.11
CA ALA A 38 14.58 -8.03 24.72
C ALA A 38 13.69 -6.98 24.02
N ALA A 39 13.73 -5.73 24.48
CA ALA A 39 13.05 -4.61 23.83
C ALA A 39 13.64 -4.34 22.44
N ALA A 40 14.97 -4.36 22.29
CA ALA A 40 15.61 -4.23 20.98
C ALA A 40 15.13 -5.31 20.00
N ALA A 41 15.04 -6.57 20.44
CA ALA A 41 14.49 -7.65 19.62
C ALA A 41 13.02 -7.41 19.21
N MET A 42 12.17 -6.92 20.12
CA MET A 42 10.79 -6.51 19.82
C MET A 42 10.73 -5.38 18.78
N THR A 43 11.57 -4.35 18.91
CA THR A 43 11.61 -3.23 17.95
C THR A 43 12.07 -3.67 16.56
N ALA A 44 13.00 -4.65 16.48
CA ALA A 44 13.43 -5.22 15.20
C ALA A 44 12.30 -6.01 14.52
N ALA A 45 11.56 -6.83 15.27
CA ALA A 45 10.38 -7.53 14.77
C ALA A 45 9.29 -6.55 14.31
N ALA A 46 9.08 -5.47 15.06
CA ALA A 46 8.14 -4.42 14.69
C ALA A 46 8.54 -3.69 13.40
N ALA A 47 9.84 -3.42 13.21
CA ALA A 47 10.35 -2.83 11.97
C ALA A 47 10.13 -3.74 10.75
N LEU A 48 10.36 -5.06 10.90
CA LEU A 48 10.05 -6.05 9.87
C LEU A 48 8.55 -6.02 9.49
N TYR A 49 7.66 -5.91 10.48
CA TYR A 49 6.22 -5.85 10.24
C TYR A 49 5.81 -4.56 9.52
N ALA A 50 6.35 -3.40 9.92
CA ALA A 50 6.12 -2.14 9.23
C ALA A 50 6.62 -2.18 7.78
N GLY A 51 7.77 -2.81 7.53
CA GLY A 51 8.31 -3.03 6.18
C GLY A 51 7.41 -3.93 5.32
N PHE A 52 6.86 -5.00 5.92
CA PHE A 52 5.88 -5.86 5.25
C PHE A 52 4.62 -5.07 4.84
N LEU A 53 4.07 -4.25 5.75
CA LEU A 53 2.90 -3.41 5.45
C LEU A 53 3.19 -2.41 4.31
N SER A 54 4.37 -1.78 4.31
CA SER A 54 4.77 -0.87 3.23
C SER A 54 4.91 -1.59 1.89
N THR A 55 5.43 -2.82 1.87
CA THR A 55 5.55 -3.63 0.65
C THR A 55 4.17 -4.02 0.12
N ALA A 56 3.27 -4.44 1.01
CA ALA A 56 1.89 -4.76 0.64
C ALA A 56 1.12 -3.54 0.11
N ALA A 57 1.36 -2.34 0.67
CA ALA A 57 0.82 -1.10 0.12
C ALA A 57 1.31 -0.83 -1.31
N ALA A 58 2.61 -1.02 -1.58
CA ALA A 58 3.17 -0.87 -2.92
C ALA A 58 2.58 -1.88 -3.92
N HIS A 59 2.36 -3.13 -3.50
CA HIS A 59 1.68 -4.12 -4.33
C HIS A 59 0.24 -3.71 -4.66
N ALA A 60 -0.52 -3.22 -3.68
CA ALA A 60 -1.88 -2.72 -3.91
C ALA A 60 -1.91 -1.56 -4.93
N GLN A 61 -0.98 -0.61 -4.84
CA GLN A 61 -0.83 0.45 -5.86
C GLN A 61 -0.52 -0.11 -7.25
N GLY A 62 0.34 -1.13 -7.34
CA GLY A 62 0.63 -1.82 -8.58
C GLY A 62 -0.61 -2.45 -9.23
N VAL A 63 -1.44 -3.12 -8.43
CA VAL A 63 -2.72 -3.71 -8.90
C VAL A 63 -3.70 -2.63 -9.34
N ALA A 64 -3.79 -1.51 -8.61
CA ALA A 64 -4.59 -0.36 -9.02
C ALA A 64 -4.18 0.19 -10.39
N GLY A 65 -2.86 0.31 -10.63
CA GLY A 65 -2.30 0.73 -11.92
C GLY A 65 -2.68 -0.23 -13.05
N GLN A 66 -2.54 -1.54 -12.85
CA GLN A 66 -2.93 -2.54 -13.84
C GLN A 66 -4.43 -2.50 -14.15
N ALA A 67 -5.28 -2.37 -13.14
CA ALA A 67 -6.73 -2.26 -13.33
C ALA A 67 -7.11 -1.01 -14.14
N LYS A 68 -6.42 0.12 -13.95
CA LYS A 68 -6.59 1.33 -14.77
C LYS A 68 -6.16 1.08 -16.23
N ALA A 69 -5.02 0.41 -16.45
CA ALA A 69 -4.53 0.08 -17.79
C ALA A 69 -5.50 -0.84 -18.56
N VAL A 70 -6.04 -1.86 -17.90
CA VAL A 70 -7.07 -2.75 -18.48
C VAL A 70 -8.33 -1.96 -18.82
N ALA A 71 -8.78 -1.06 -17.93
CA ALA A 71 -9.94 -0.20 -18.20
C ALA A 71 -9.72 0.68 -19.44
N ALA A 72 -8.53 1.27 -19.58
CA ALA A 72 -8.16 2.10 -20.73
C ALA A 72 -8.15 1.30 -22.04
N CYS A 73 -7.63 0.06 -22.02
CA CYS A 73 -7.62 -0.84 -23.17
C CYS A 73 -9.03 -1.31 -23.56
N SER A 74 -9.90 -1.53 -22.58
CA SER A 74 -11.28 -2.02 -22.81
C SER A 74 -12.26 -0.99 -23.38
N ARG A 75 -11.86 0.28 -23.52
CA ARG A 75 -12.76 1.32 -24.03
C ARG A 75 -12.95 1.13 -25.54
N PRO A 76 -14.18 1.00 -26.05
CA PRO A 76 -14.40 0.82 -27.48
C PRO A 76 -13.88 2.05 -28.25
N GLN A 77 -12.92 1.80 -29.14
CA GLN A 77 -12.50 2.77 -30.15
C GLN A 77 -13.68 2.95 -31.10
N LYS A 78 -14.35 4.11 -31.06
CA LYS A 78 -15.40 4.44 -32.04
C LYS A 78 -14.77 4.30 -33.45
N PRO A 79 -15.35 3.52 -34.37
CA PRO A 79 -14.72 3.23 -35.65
C PRO A 79 -14.45 4.54 -36.39
N ARG A 80 -13.20 4.74 -36.80
CA ARG A 80 -12.80 5.83 -37.68
C ARG A 80 -13.60 5.69 -38.96
N SER A 81 -14.53 6.60 -39.16
CA SER A 81 -15.31 6.74 -40.39
C SER A 81 -14.33 6.84 -41.57
N CYS A 82 -14.28 5.83 -42.43
CA CYS A 82 -13.69 6.01 -43.76
C CYS A 82 -14.62 6.93 -44.55
N PRO A 83 -14.16 8.13 -45.00
CA PRO A 83 -14.93 8.89 -45.97
C PRO A 83 -14.95 8.14 -47.31
N ARG A 84 -16.07 8.36 -48.00
CA ARG A 84 -16.63 7.64 -49.15
C ARG A 84 -15.74 7.58 -50.39
#